data_AF-A0A938N6L8-F1
#
_entry.id   AF-A0A938N6L8-F1
#
_cell.length_a   1.000
_cell.length_b   1.000
_cell.length_c   1.000
_cell.angle_alpha   90.00
_cell.angle_beta   90.00
_cell.angle_gamma   90.00
#
_symmetry.space_group_name_H-M   'P 1'
#
loop_
_entity.id
_entity.type
_entity.pdbx_description
1 polymer ?
#
loop_
_entity_poly.entity_id
_entity_poly.type
_entity_poly.pdbx_seq_one_letter_code
_entity_poly.pdbx_strand_id
1 'polypeptide(L)'
;MIAGQKGNPLATLYHCAGTTGAPGDVVIDFVSDTVVGQAPLDEAPLSIVEIRSLGGAAQSGTPVPSGNCRHAFFVDLITLFDAHAKNAEERKHIVDRTNAVVDQARKVAGLGVDFSGTHSQPDDAGRSAKAADIFGSAEMATKVQAIKRRVDPDNRLRFHPFAKFMA
;
A
#
# COMPACT_ATOMS: atom_id res chain seq x y z
N MET A 1 16.99 12.23 -5.60
CA MET A 1 16.51 13.49 -4.98
C MET A 1 15.18 13.87 -5.63
N ILE A 2 14.12 14.04 -4.83
CA ILE A 2 12.76 14.43 -5.27
C ILE A 2 12.71 15.88 -5.84
N ALA A 3 13.72 16.70 -5.55
CA ALA A 3 13.80 18.11 -5.93
C ALA A 3 13.79 18.42 -7.44
N GLY A 4 13.97 17.43 -8.32
CA GLY A 4 13.93 17.61 -9.78
C GLY A 4 12.55 17.42 -10.42
N GLN A 5 11.56 16.94 -9.65
CA GLN A 5 10.20 16.74 -10.17
C GLN A 5 9.46 18.07 -10.18
N LYS A 6 9.18 18.59 -11.38
CA LYS A 6 8.45 19.86 -11.58
C LYS A 6 6.93 19.72 -11.57
N GLY A 7 6.40 18.49 -11.49
CA GLY A 7 4.97 18.20 -11.37
C GLY A 7 4.56 17.92 -9.92
N ASN A 8 3.26 17.85 -9.66
CA ASN A 8 2.72 17.23 -8.44
C ASN A 8 2.64 15.71 -8.71
N PRO A 9 3.65 14.90 -8.35
CA PRO A 9 3.58 13.47 -8.58
C PRO A 9 2.42 12.89 -7.78
N LEU A 10 1.60 12.06 -8.44
CA LEU A 10 0.67 11.21 -7.73
C LEU A 10 1.37 9.89 -7.44
N ALA A 11 1.29 9.45 -6.20
CA ALA A 11 1.74 8.15 -5.77
C ALA A 11 0.55 7.21 -5.71
N THR A 12 0.66 6.07 -6.39
CA THR A 12 -0.19 4.92 -6.10
C THR A 12 0.67 3.89 -5.38
N LEU A 13 0.36 3.68 -4.11
CA LEU A 13 1.18 2.94 -3.16
C LEU A 13 0.39 1.73 -2.68
N TYR A 14 0.93 0.54 -2.91
CA TYR A 14 0.39 -0.71 -2.43
C TYR A 14 1.41 -1.35 -1.49
N HIS A 15 1.24 -1.09 -0.20
CA HIS A 15 1.73 -2.02 0.83
C HIS A 15 0.78 -3.18 0.81
N CYS A 16 1.17 -4.34 0.29
CA CYS A 16 0.12 -5.29 -0.04
C CYS A 16 0.48 -6.76 -0.20
N ALA A 17 1.71 -7.21 -0.02
CA ALA A 17 1.99 -8.63 -0.21
C ALA A 17 3.00 -9.14 0.81
N GLY A 18 2.65 -10.17 1.56
CA GLY A 18 3.58 -10.77 2.51
C GLY A 18 3.18 -12.16 2.98
N THR A 19 4.15 -12.88 3.54
CA THR A 19 3.98 -14.23 4.07
C THR A 19 4.29 -14.24 5.56
N THR A 20 3.55 -15.01 6.35
CA THR A 20 3.77 -15.11 7.81
C THR A 20 5.08 -15.83 8.17
N GLY A 21 5.58 -16.67 7.27
CA GLY A 21 6.89 -17.32 7.35
C GLY A 21 7.76 -17.00 6.13
N ALA A 22 8.79 -17.80 5.89
CA ALA A 22 9.57 -17.71 4.66
C ALA A 22 8.68 -17.92 3.42
N PRO A 23 8.87 -17.15 2.33
CA PRO A 23 8.10 -17.35 1.11
C PRO A 23 8.50 -18.69 0.47
N GLY A 24 7.52 -19.44 -0.05
CA GLY A 24 7.78 -20.58 -0.92
C GLY A 24 7.97 -20.14 -2.38
N ASP A 25 8.44 -21.06 -3.23
CA ASP A 25 8.79 -20.79 -4.62
C ASP A 25 7.68 -20.09 -5.41
N VAL A 26 6.42 -20.51 -5.24
CA VAL A 26 5.25 -19.89 -5.87
C VAL A 26 5.13 -18.39 -5.56
N VAL A 27 5.49 -17.97 -4.34
CA VAL A 27 5.47 -16.55 -3.94
C VAL A 27 6.67 -15.81 -4.54
N ILE A 28 7.84 -16.44 -4.58
CA ILE A 28 9.06 -15.86 -5.16
C ILE A 28 8.90 -15.66 -6.67
N ASP A 29 8.34 -16.64 -7.37
CA ASP A 29 8.04 -16.59 -8.80
C ASP A 29 7.03 -15.47 -9.08
N PHE A 30 5.95 -15.38 -8.28
CA PHE A 30 4.98 -14.29 -8.40
C PHE A 30 5.62 -12.91 -8.21
N VAL A 31 6.45 -12.73 -7.20
CA VAL A 31 7.13 -11.45 -6.94
C VAL A 31 8.04 -11.08 -8.11
N SER A 32 8.80 -12.04 -8.63
CA SER A 32 9.75 -11.81 -9.73
C SER A 32 9.03 -11.54 -11.05
N ASP A 33 8.11 -12.40 -11.44
CA ASP A 33 7.50 -12.38 -12.78
C ASP A 33 6.34 -11.40 -12.88
N THR A 34 5.66 -11.13 -11.75
CA THR A 34 4.45 -10.30 -11.75
C THR A 34 4.69 -8.97 -11.05
N VAL A 35 5.15 -8.96 -9.80
CA VAL A 35 5.31 -7.69 -9.06
C VAL A 35 6.43 -6.85 -9.66
N VAL A 36 7.59 -7.45 -9.94
CA VAL A 36 8.71 -6.75 -10.61
C VAL A 36 8.49 -6.68 -12.11
N GLY A 37 8.03 -7.77 -12.74
CA GLY A 37 7.93 -7.87 -14.19
C GLY A 37 6.77 -7.11 -14.85
N GLN A 38 5.63 -6.92 -14.17
CA GLN A 38 4.40 -6.38 -14.80
C GLN A 38 3.93 -5.05 -14.21
N ALA A 39 4.40 -4.69 -13.01
CA ALA A 39 4.06 -3.40 -12.41
C ALA A 39 4.55 -2.24 -13.30
N PRO A 40 3.80 -1.12 -13.36
CA PRO A 40 4.14 0.05 -14.16
C PRO A 40 5.28 0.88 -13.53
N LEU A 41 6.44 0.25 -13.28
CA LEU A 41 7.61 0.87 -12.64
C LEU A 41 8.30 1.91 -13.54
N ASP A 42 8.03 1.88 -14.84
CA ASP A 42 8.54 2.79 -15.84
C ASP A 42 7.87 4.18 -15.84
N GLU A 43 6.74 4.34 -15.11
CA GLU A 43 5.99 5.60 -15.08
C GLU A 43 6.73 6.75 -14.37
N ALA A 44 7.68 6.44 -13.49
CA ALA A 44 8.60 7.42 -12.94
C ALA A 44 9.91 6.77 -12.49
N PRO A 45 11.05 7.48 -12.60
CA PRO A 45 12.36 6.99 -12.14
C PRO A 45 12.45 6.62 -10.66
N LEU A 46 11.46 7.00 -9.84
CA LEU A 46 11.42 6.76 -8.40
C LEU A 46 10.40 5.69 -8.01
N SER A 47 9.68 5.09 -8.96
CA SER A 47 8.85 3.92 -8.67
C SER A 47 9.73 2.79 -8.15
N ILE A 48 9.30 2.14 -7.07
CA ILE A 48 10.10 1.13 -6.37
C ILE A 48 9.27 -0.09 -5.99
N VAL A 49 9.93 -1.24 -6.03
CA VAL A 49 9.52 -2.45 -5.31
C VAL A 49 10.46 -2.60 -4.13
N GLU A 50 9.94 -2.53 -2.91
CA GLU A 50 10.71 -2.75 -1.69
C GLU A 50 10.41 -4.16 -1.15
N ILE A 51 11.43 -5.01 -1.09
CA ILE A 51 11.32 -6.37 -0.53
C ILE A 51 12.03 -6.38 0.82
N ARG A 52 11.33 -6.81 1.86
CA ARG A 52 11.83 -6.87 3.23
C ARG A 52 11.56 -8.23 3.86
N SER A 53 12.48 -8.66 4.72
CA SER A 53 12.25 -9.74 5.66
C SER A 53 12.27 -9.20 7.09
N LEU A 54 11.24 -9.52 7.87
CA LEU A 54 11.21 -9.26 9.30
C LEU A 54 11.72 -10.50 10.05
N GLY A 55 12.86 -10.36 10.73
CA GLY A 55 13.47 -11.41 11.54
C GLY A 55 14.00 -10.89 12.88
N GLY A 56 14.51 -11.79 13.71
CA GLY A 56 15.15 -11.44 14.98
C GLY A 56 14.21 -10.77 15.99
N ALA A 57 14.66 -9.68 16.61
CA ALA A 57 13.94 -9.00 17.71
C ALA A 57 12.54 -8.49 17.31
N ALA A 58 12.28 -8.26 16.02
CA ALA A 58 10.96 -7.89 15.51
C ALA A 58 9.91 -8.99 15.73
N GLN A 59 10.32 -10.26 15.84
CA GLN A 59 9.44 -11.40 16.09
C GLN A 59 9.28 -11.73 17.58
N SER A 60 10.10 -11.13 18.47
CA SER A 60 10.04 -11.39 19.92
C SER A 60 9.07 -10.47 20.69
N GLY A 61 8.50 -9.47 20.02
CA GLY A 61 7.53 -8.55 20.63
C GLY A 61 6.12 -9.12 20.69
N THR A 62 5.25 -8.52 21.51
CA THR A 62 3.82 -8.86 21.53
C THR A 62 3.19 -8.61 20.15
N PRO A 63 2.55 -9.60 19.53
CA PRO A 63 1.93 -9.43 18.21
C PRO A 63 0.85 -8.34 18.26
N VAL A 64 0.90 -7.38 17.34
CA VAL A 64 -0.20 -6.42 17.18
C VAL A 64 -1.33 -7.03 16.31
N PRO A 65 -2.59 -6.60 16.52
CA PRO A 65 -3.77 -7.22 15.90
C PRO A 65 -3.92 -6.98 14.39
N SER A 66 -3.11 -6.08 13.83
CA SER A 66 -3.05 -5.72 12.42
C SER A 66 -1.65 -5.17 12.13
N GLY A 67 -1.25 -5.09 10.87
CA GLY A 67 0.07 -4.58 10.53
C GLY A 67 0.91 -5.58 9.75
N ASN A 68 1.78 -5.02 8.92
CA ASN A 68 2.86 -5.74 8.24
C ASN A 68 3.80 -6.49 9.19
N CYS A 69 3.79 -6.22 10.50
CA CYS A 69 4.58 -6.96 11.50
C CYS A 69 4.21 -8.45 11.60
N ARG A 70 3.07 -8.86 11.04
CA ARG A 70 2.65 -10.26 10.95
C ARG A 70 3.32 -11.02 9.81
N HIS A 71 3.95 -10.30 8.89
CA HIS A 71 4.62 -10.87 7.73
C HIS A 71 6.13 -10.95 7.96
N ALA A 72 6.68 -12.17 8.00
CA ALA A 72 8.12 -12.39 8.07
C ALA A 72 8.82 -12.04 6.73
N PHE A 73 8.09 -12.05 5.63
CA PHE A 73 8.54 -11.56 4.33
C PHE A 73 7.46 -10.65 3.74
N PHE A 74 7.88 -9.54 3.14
CA PHE A 74 7.00 -8.46 2.73
C PHE A 74 7.49 -7.77 1.47
N VAL A 75 6.54 -7.35 0.63
CA VAL A 75 6.77 -6.67 -0.64
C VAL A 75 5.84 -5.47 -0.73
N ASP A 76 6.45 -4.29 -0.90
CA ASP A 76 5.78 -3.03 -1.17
C ASP A 76 5.96 -2.66 -2.64
N LEU A 77 4.87 -2.26 -3.29
CA LEU A 77 4.88 -1.72 -4.64
C LEU A 77 4.48 -0.25 -4.61
N ILE A 78 5.39 0.62 -5.01
CA ILE A 78 5.18 2.07 -5.04
C ILE A 78 5.32 2.52 -6.49
N THR A 79 4.18 2.78 -7.13
CA THR A 79 4.14 3.35 -8.48
C THR A 79 3.97 4.86 -8.37
N LEU A 80 4.95 5.60 -8.86
CA LEU A 80 4.92 7.05 -8.95
C LEU A 80 4.71 7.45 -10.41
N PHE A 81 3.93 8.51 -10.64
CA PHE A 81 3.80 9.10 -11.98
C PHE A 81 3.56 10.62 -11.87
N ASP A 82 4.02 11.37 -12.88
CA ASP A 82 3.73 12.80 -12.96
C ASP A 82 2.29 13.03 -13.44
N ALA A 83 1.39 13.30 -12.50
CA ALA A 83 0.00 13.53 -12.83
C ALA A 83 -0.19 14.74 -13.76
N HIS A 84 0.62 15.79 -13.64
CA HIS A 84 0.48 16.96 -14.49
C HIS A 84 0.81 16.64 -15.96
N ALA A 85 1.76 15.73 -16.19
CA ALA A 85 2.15 15.30 -17.53
C ALA A 85 1.25 14.23 -18.16
N LYS A 86 0.27 13.69 -17.40
CA LYS A 86 -0.63 12.63 -17.86
C LYS A 86 -2.07 13.12 -17.95
N ASN A 87 -2.78 12.72 -18.98
CA ASN A 87 -4.22 12.93 -19.09
C ASN A 87 -5.01 11.93 -18.21
N ALA A 88 -6.33 12.09 -18.11
CA ALA A 88 -7.16 11.28 -17.22
C ALA A 88 -7.16 9.77 -17.56
N GLU A 89 -7.11 9.43 -18.85
CA GLU A 89 -7.10 8.05 -19.33
C GLU A 89 -5.77 7.36 -18.98
N GLU A 90 -4.65 8.03 -19.18
CA GLU A 90 -3.32 7.52 -18.83
C GLU A 90 -3.19 7.28 -17.33
N ARG A 91 -3.65 8.23 -16.49
CA ARG A 91 -3.65 8.05 -15.03
C ARG A 91 -4.50 6.84 -14.63
N LYS A 92 -5.67 6.68 -15.24
CA LYS A 92 -6.56 5.53 -14.99
C LYS A 92 -5.90 4.22 -15.40
N HIS A 93 -5.20 4.18 -16.54
CA HIS A 93 -4.51 3.01 -17.01
C HIS A 93 -3.40 2.55 -16.05
N ILE A 94 -2.61 3.48 -15.51
CA ILE A 94 -1.57 3.19 -14.51
C ILE A 94 -2.18 2.59 -13.25
N VAL A 95 -3.27 3.20 -12.75
CA VAL A 95 -3.99 2.68 -11.57
C VAL A 95 -4.59 1.29 -11.84
N ASP A 96 -5.18 1.06 -13.01
CA ASP A 96 -5.79 -0.23 -13.38
C ASP A 96 -4.72 -1.34 -13.48
N ARG A 97 -3.55 -1.05 -14.08
CA ARG A 97 -2.42 -1.99 -14.12
C ARG A 97 -1.94 -2.35 -12.72
N THR A 98 -1.83 -1.37 -11.83
CA THR A 98 -1.36 -1.62 -10.47
C THR A 98 -2.39 -2.40 -9.66
N ASN A 99 -3.70 -2.13 -9.82
CA ASN A 99 -4.77 -2.94 -9.23
C ASN A 99 -4.75 -4.38 -9.75
N ALA A 100 -4.46 -4.60 -11.03
CA ALA A 100 -4.40 -5.95 -11.60
C ALA A 100 -3.30 -6.80 -10.94
N VAL A 101 -2.15 -6.21 -10.58
CA VAL A 101 -1.09 -6.91 -9.81
C VAL A 101 -1.61 -7.31 -8.42
N VAL A 102 -2.32 -6.41 -7.73
CA VAL A 102 -2.91 -6.69 -6.40
C VAL A 102 -3.97 -7.79 -6.46
N ASP A 103 -4.86 -7.74 -7.46
CA ASP A 103 -5.90 -8.76 -7.63
C ASP A 103 -5.32 -10.13 -7.99
N GLN A 104 -4.15 -10.18 -8.64
CA GLN A 104 -3.40 -11.41 -8.81
C GLN A 104 -2.77 -11.87 -7.49
N ALA A 105 -2.16 -10.96 -6.72
CA ALA A 105 -1.56 -11.30 -5.41
C ALA A 105 -2.55 -11.98 -4.46
N ARG A 106 -3.81 -11.52 -4.44
CA ARG A 106 -4.91 -12.13 -3.64
C ARG A 106 -5.20 -13.59 -3.98
N LYS A 107 -4.79 -14.05 -5.16
CA LYS A 107 -5.04 -15.42 -5.66
C LYS A 107 -3.84 -16.34 -5.44
N VAL A 108 -2.70 -15.80 -5.01
CA VAL A 108 -1.48 -16.58 -4.79
C VAL A 108 -1.56 -17.28 -3.44
N ALA A 109 -1.49 -18.61 -3.45
CA ALA A 109 -1.53 -19.40 -2.24
C ALA A 109 -0.35 -19.05 -1.32
N GLY A 110 -0.64 -18.80 -0.04
CA GLY A 110 0.36 -18.43 0.97
C GLY A 110 0.73 -16.95 0.99
N LEU A 111 0.25 -16.14 0.04
CA LEU A 111 0.47 -14.69 0.01
C LEU A 111 -0.70 -13.96 0.66
N GLY A 112 -0.44 -13.24 1.75
CA GLY A 112 -1.40 -12.34 2.38
C GLY A 112 -1.33 -10.95 1.76
N VAL A 113 -2.48 -10.27 1.72
CA VAL A 113 -2.58 -8.88 1.25
C VAL A 113 -3.02 -7.97 2.40
N ASP A 114 -2.13 -7.07 2.83
CA ASP A 114 -2.35 -6.18 3.98
C ASP A 114 -1.96 -4.72 3.66
N PHE A 115 -2.94 -3.81 3.70
CA PHE A 115 -2.80 -2.38 3.44
C PHE A 115 -2.59 -1.52 4.69
N SER A 116 -2.49 -2.13 5.87
CA SER A 116 -2.39 -1.40 7.14
C SER A 116 -1.08 -0.60 7.31
N GLY A 117 -0.07 -0.88 6.48
CA GLY A 117 1.22 -0.17 6.44
C GLY A 117 1.31 1.04 5.49
N THR A 118 0.25 1.38 4.74
CA THR A 118 0.37 2.38 3.66
C THR A 118 0.74 3.78 4.12
N HIS A 119 1.88 4.28 3.66
CA HIS A 119 2.41 5.62 3.97
C HIS A 119 1.68 6.78 3.27
N SER A 120 0.88 6.50 2.24
CA SER A 120 0.12 7.51 1.48
C SER A 120 -0.90 6.79 0.60
N GLN A 121 -2.18 7.14 0.72
CA GLN A 121 -3.25 6.57 -0.11
C GLN A 121 -3.60 7.55 -1.24
N PRO A 122 -4.00 7.06 -2.44
CA PRO A 122 -4.45 7.95 -3.51
C PRO A 122 -5.65 8.80 -3.08
N ASP A 123 -5.74 10.02 -3.61
CA ASP A 123 -6.79 11.01 -3.29
C ASP A 123 -8.21 10.61 -3.77
N ASP A 124 -8.33 9.54 -4.58
CA ASP A 124 -9.62 9.07 -5.11
C ASP A 124 -10.36 8.17 -4.09
N ALA A 125 -11.48 8.68 -3.58
CA ALA A 125 -12.32 8.03 -2.57
C ALA A 125 -12.91 6.69 -3.04
N GLY A 126 -13.10 6.48 -4.34
CA GLY A 126 -13.80 5.30 -4.87
C GLY A 126 -12.98 4.00 -4.89
N ARG A 127 -11.64 4.09 -4.78
CA ARG A 127 -10.72 2.95 -4.93
C ARG A 127 -9.75 2.75 -3.76
N SER A 128 -10.08 3.41 -2.66
CA SER A 128 -9.37 3.38 -1.39
C SER A 128 -9.48 2.04 -0.66
N ALA A 129 -8.41 1.59 0.00
CA ALA A 129 -8.51 0.49 0.98
C ALA A 129 -9.58 0.83 2.05
N LYS A 130 -10.38 -0.15 2.48
CA LYS A 130 -11.44 0.08 3.48
C LYS A 130 -10.80 0.29 4.86
N ALA A 131 -11.37 1.17 5.66
CA ALA A 131 -10.88 1.42 7.02
C ALA A 131 -10.81 0.13 7.85
N ALA A 132 -11.81 -0.75 7.74
CA ALA A 132 -11.83 -2.02 8.45
C ALA A 132 -10.66 -2.94 8.08
N ASP A 133 -10.19 -2.89 6.82
CA ASP A 133 -9.06 -3.69 6.35
C ASP A 133 -7.74 -3.13 6.92
N ILE A 134 -7.62 -1.80 7.04
CA ILE A 134 -6.45 -1.11 7.62
C ILE A 134 -6.38 -1.33 9.14
N PHE A 135 -7.53 -1.25 9.83
CA PHE A 135 -7.60 -1.31 11.29
C PHE A 135 -7.85 -2.71 11.84
N GLY A 136 -7.90 -3.71 10.96
CA GLY A 136 -8.15 -5.11 11.30
C GLY A 136 -9.60 -5.43 11.71
N SER A 137 -10.45 -4.42 11.97
CA SER A 137 -11.89 -4.61 12.17
C SER A 137 -12.70 -3.33 11.97
N ALA A 138 -14.01 -3.49 11.74
CA ALA A 138 -14.95 -2.37 11.65
C ALA A 138 -15.11 -1.62 12.98
N GLU A 139 -15.06 -2.35 14.10
CA GLU A 139 -15.12 -1.75 15.44
C GLU A 139 -13.90 -0.86 15.71
N MET A 140 -12.70 -1.36 15.38
CA MET A 140 -11.47 -0.61 15.53
C MET A 140 -11.46 0.61 14.60
N ALA A 141 -11.92 0.45 13.36
CA ALA A 141 -12.08 1.55 12.42
C ALA A 141 -12.95 2.68 12.99
N THR A 142 -14.08 2.34 13.60
CA THR A 142 -15.00 3.31 14.21
C THR A 142 -14.34 4.06 15.38
N LYS A 143 -13.62 3.34 16.25
CA LYS A 143 -12.91 3.94 17.39
C LYS A 143 -11.82 4.91 16.93
N VAL A 144 -11.04 4.53 15.93
CA VAL A 144 -9.97 5.39 15.39
C VAL A 144 -10.54 6.63 14.71
N GLN A 145 -11.62 6.50 13.93
CA GLN A 145 -12.33 7.65 13.34
C GLN A 145 -12.81 8.63 14.41
N ALA A 146 -13.42 8.14 15.50
CA ALA A 146 -13.88 8.99 16.59
C ALA A 146 -12.74 9.76 17.27
N ILE A 147 -11.60 9.09 17.51
CA ILE A 147 -10.40 9.74 18.07
C ILE A 147 -9.86 10.80 17.12
N LYS A 148 -9.80 10.51 15.82
CA LYS A 148 -9.32 11.44 14.80
C LYS A 148 -10.20 12.69 14.72
N ARG A 149 -11.53 12.56 14.76
CA ARG A 149 -12.48 13.71 14.81
C ARG A 149 -12.23 14.61 16.01
N ARG A 150 -11.92 14.00 17.16
CA ARG A 150 -11.65 14.75 18.38
C ARG A 150 -10.32 15.50 18.35
N VAL A 151 -9.28 14.91 17.75
CA VAL A 151 -7.90 15.43 17.82
C VAL A 151 -7.54 16.32 16.63
N ASP A 152 -8.15 16.09 15.46
CA ASP A 152 -7.90 16.86 14.24
C ASP A 152 -9.23 17.09 13.47
N PRO A 153 -10.13 17.92 14.02
CA PRO A 153 -11.48 18.14 13.47
C PRO A 153 -11.45 18.75 12.06
N ASP A 154 -10.42 19.54 11.76
CA ASP A 154 -10.23 20.19 10.45
C ASP A 154 -9.43 19.32 9.47
N ASN A 155 -9.09 18.09 9.86
CA ASN A 155 -8.34 17.12 9.06
C ASN A 155 -7.00 17.66 8.49
N ARG A 156 -6.29 18.45 9.29
CA ARG A 156 -5.04 19.13 8.91
C ARG A 156 -3.90 18.14 8.64
N LEU A 157 -3.93 16.94 9.23
CA LEU A 157 -2.96 15.87 8.98
C LEU A 157 -3.42 14.96 7.81
N ARG A 158 -3.54 15.55 6.62
CA ARG A 158 -4.14 14.95 5.40
C ARG A 158 -3.33 13.84 4.73
N PHE A 159 -2.03 13.74 5.02
CA PHE A 159 -1.15 12.70 4.46
C PHE A 159 -1.09 11.43 5.32
N HIS A 160 -1.81 11.43 6.44
CA HIS A 160 -1.97 10.22 7.22
C HIS A 160 -2.94 9.27 6.50
N PRO A 161 -2.72 7.94 6.47
CA PRO A 161 -3.67 6.96 5.92
C PRO A 161 -5.10 7.04 6.49
N PHE A 162 -5.35 7.88 7.50
CA PHE A 162 -6.63 8.06 8.18
C PHE A 162 -7.42 9.28 7.70
N ALA A 163 -6.81 10.17 6.91
CA ALA A 163 -7.38 11.46 6.53
C ALA A 163 -8.68 11.34 5.72
N LYS A 164 -8.82 10.26 4.93
CA LYS A 164 -9.97 10.06 4.04
C LYS A 164 -11.18 9.39 4.70
N PHE A 165 -11.03 8.81 5.89
CA PHE A 165 -12.14 8.14 6.60
C PHE A 165 -12.91 9.08 7.53
N MET A 166 -12.68 10.37 7.37
CA MET A 166 -13.19 11.45 8.20
C MET A 166 -14.28 12.28 7.48
N ALA A 167 -14.43 12.07 6.17
CA ALA A 167 -15.50 12.62 5.35
C ALA A 167 -16.68 11.66 5.29
#